data_AF-A0A9E3I1X3-F1
#
_entry.id   AF-A0A9E3I1X3-F1
#
_cell.length_a   1.000
_cell.length_b   1.000
_cell.length_c   1.000
_cell.angle_alpha   90.00
_cell.angle_beta   90.00
_cell.angle_gamma   90.00
#
_symmetry.space_group_name_H-M   'P 1'
#
loop_
_entity.id
_entity.type
_entity.pdbx_description
1 polymer ?
#
loop_
_entity_poly.entity_id
_entity_poly.type
_entity_poly.pdbx_seq_one_letter_code
_entity_poly.pdbx_strand_id
1 'polypeptide(L)' 'MAKKKSVKGTWTKAEVTLLKKMFPNNVTTKVAAKLGRPVDNVKKKAYKMGLKKTKKHLKTLGLA' A
#
# COMPACT_ATOMS: atom_id res chain seq x y z
N MET A 1 0.19 9.59 21.88
CA MET A 1 0.37 8.87 20.60
C MET A 1 0.67 9.90 19.50
N ALA A 2 1.91 9.98 19.03
CA ALA A 2 2.31 10.98 18.03
C ALA A 2 1.54 10.78 16.71
N LYS A 3 0.68 11.73 16.34
CA LYS A 3 0.05 11.80 15.01
C LYS A 3 1.16 11.95 13.96
N LYS A 4 1.62 10.83 13.39
CA LYS A 4 2.61 10.82 12.30
C LYS A 4 2.01 11.62 11.13
N LYS A 5 2.55 12.83 10.91
CA LYS A 5 2.09 13.80 9.91
C LYS A 5 2.03 13.10 8.55
N SER A 6 0.82 12.77 8.11
CA SER A 6 0.61 12.02 6.89
C SER A 6 1.07 12.87 5.71
N VAL A 7 2.01 12.36 4.90
CA VAL A 7 2.49 13.07 3.71
C VAL A 7 1.31 13.30 2.76
N LYS A 8 0.79 14.52 2.76
CA LYS A 8 -0.22 15.02 1.80
C LYS A 8 0.54 15.59 0.61
N GLY A 9 0.92 14.73 -0.34
CA GLY A 9 1.72 15.16 -1.48
C GLY A 9 2.07 14.03 -2.46
N THR A 10 2.60 14.44 -3.61
CA THR A 10 3.00 13.62 -4.76
C THR A 10 3.75 12.37 -4.32
N TRP A 11 3.42 11.23 -4.93
CA TRP A 11 4.12 9.98 -4.70
C TRP A 11 5.50 10.05 -5.33
N THR A 12 6.55 9.88 -4.54
CA THR A 12 7.90 9.80 -5.09
C THR A 12 8.12 8.46 -5.81
N LYS A 13 9.05 8.43 -6.77
CA LYS A 13 9.41 7.20 -7.48
C LYS A 13 9.88 6.10 -6.51
N ALA A 14 10.54 6.47 -5.42
CA ALA A 14 10.96 5.55 -4.36
C ALA A 14 9.77 4.91 -3.64
N GLU A 15 8.78 5.71 -3.24
CA GLU A 15 7.56 5.22 -2.57
C GLU A 15 6.73 4.31 -3.49
N VAL A 16 6.64 4.65 -4.77
CA VAL A 16 5.94 3.81 -5.76
C VAL A 16 6.67 2.48 -5.94
N THR A 17 8.00 2.48 -6.02
CA THR A 17 8.79 1.25 -6.15
C THR A 17 8.64 0.38 -4.90
N LEU A 18 8.68 0.98 -3.71
CA LEU A 18 8.46 0.28 -2.45
C LEU A 18 7.04 -0.30 -2.37
N LEU A 19 6.04 0.49 -2.76
CA LEU A 19 4.65 0.04 -2.84
C LEU A 19 4.53 -1.17 -3.77
N LYS A 20 5.10 -1.13 -4.98
CA LYS A 20 5.07 -2.24 -5.94
C LYS A 20 5.72 -3.52 -5.39
N LYS A 21 6.84 -3.40 -4.69
CA LYS A 21 7.54 -4.56 -4.10
C LYS A 21 6.79 -5.15 -2.90
N MET A 22 6.23 -4.30 -2.03
CA MET A 22 5.65 -4.75 -0.77
C MET A 22 4.16 -5.11 -0.87
N PHE A 23 3.37 -4.40 -1.69
CA PHE A 23 1.93 -4.60 -1.84
C PHE A 23 1.47 -6.02 -2.23
N PRO A 24 2.16 -6.77 -3.13
CA PRO A 24 1.76 -8.12 -3.48
C PRO A 24 1.92 -9.14 -2.33
N ASN A 25 2.85 -8.90 -1.39
CA ASN A 25 3.24 -9.88 -0.36
C ASN A 25 2.87 -9.44 1.07
N ASN A 26 2.45 -8.19 1.27
CA ASN A 26 2.14 -7.63 2.58
C ASN A 26 0.74 -7.03 2.63
N VAL A 27 0.20 -7.01 3.85
CA VAL A 27 -1.05 -6.29 4.15
C VAL A 27 -0.84 -4.80 3.91
N THR A 28 -1.80 -4.16 3.25
CA THR A 28 -1.77 -2.74 2.90
C THR A 28 -1.57 -1.84 4.13
N THR A 29 -2.00 -2.27 5.31
CA THR A 29 -1.77 -1.61 6.60
C THR A 29 -0.29 -1.56 6.99
N LYS A 30 0.46 -2.66 6.83
CA LYS A 30 1.91 -2.70 7.07
C LYS A 30 2.66 -1.81 6.07
N VAL A 31 2.27 -1.85 4.80
CA VAL A 31 2.87 -1.01 3.76
C VAL A 31 2.61 0.47 4.04
N ALA A 32 1.40 0.82 4.47
CA ALA A 32 1.03 2.16 4.89
C ALA A 32 1.83 2.66 6.11
N ALA A 33 1.99 1.82 7.13
CA ALA A 33 2.81 2.12 8.30
C ALA A 33 4.27 2.40 7.91
N LYS A 34 4.82 1.61 6.98
CA LYS A 34 6.19 1.77 6.49
C LYS A 34 6.39 3.01 5.62
N LEU A 35 5.40 3.34 4.79
CA LEU A 35 5.37 4.56 3.97
C LEU A 35 5.01 5.83 4.78
N GLY A 36 4.52 5.69 6.01
CA GLY A 36 3.97 6.81 6.79
C GLY A 36 2.75 7.48 6.13
N ARG A 37 2.05 6.73 5.26
CA ARG A 37 0.88 7.22 4.52
C ARG A 37 -0.40 6.57 5.05
N PRO A 38 -1.56 7.22 4.91
CA PRO A 38 -2.84 6.63 5.28
C PRO A 38 -3.11 5.40 4.42
N VAL A 39 -3.67 4.34 5.02
CA VAL A 39 -4.03 3.10 4.32
C VAL A 39 -4.95 3.38 3.13
N ASP A 40 -5.90 4.31 3.29
CA ASP A 40 -6.81 4.73 2.23
C ASP A 40 -6.07 5.29 1.01
N ASN A 41 -5.05 6.12 1.26
CA ASN A 41 -4.22 6.72 0.21
C ASN A 41 -3.37 5.66 -0.52
N VAL A 42 -2.86 4.67 0.23
CA VAL A 42 -2.15 3.52 -0.33
C VAL A 42 -3.08 2.65 -1.18
N LYS A 43 -4.30 2.37 -0.71
CA LYS A 43 -5.34 1.65 -1.48
C LYS A 43 -5.70 2.39 -2.77
N LYS A 44 -6.01 3.68 -2.69
CA LYS A 44 -6.34 4.53 -3.85
C LYS A 44 -5.19 4.57 -4.85
N LYS A 45 -3.94 4.71 -4.38
CA LYS A 45 -2.78 4.68 -5.27
C LYS A 45 -2.60 3.32 -5.93
N ALA A 46 -2.71 2.22 -5.16
CA ALA A 46 -2.60 0.88 -5.71
C ALA A 46 -3.68 0.61 -6.78
N TYR A 47 -4.92 1.02 -6.51
CA TYR A 47 -6.02 0.96 -7.47
C TYR A 47 -5.74 1.76 -8.74
N LYS A 48 -5.34 3.04 -8.60
CA LYS A 48 -4.96 3.89 -9.76
C LYS A 48 -3.79 3.32 -10.56
N MET A 49 -2.89 2.58 -9.92
CA MET A 49 -1.71 1.96 -10.56
C MET A 49 -2.00 0.56 -11.10
N GLY A 50 -3.22 0.04 -10.97
CA GLY A 50 -3.58 -1.32 -11.37
C GLY A 50 -2.84 -2.41 -10.58
N LEU A 51 -2.32 -2.09 -9.38
CA LEU A 51 -1.58 -3.04 -8.55
C LEU A 51 -2.55 -4.05 -7.95
N LYS A 52 -2.48 -5.28 -8.44
CA LYS A 52 -3.23 -6.41 -7.91
C LYS A 52 -2.43 -7.07 -6.78
N LYS A 53 -3.14 -7.46 -5.71
CA LYS A 53 -2.60 -8.37 -4.71
C LYS A 53 -2.34 -9.72 -5.39
N THR A 54 -1.29 -10.42 -4.98
CA THR A 54 -0.99 -11.75 -5.54
C THR A 54 -2.16 -12.69 -5.31
N LYS A 55 -2.37 -13.64 -6.24
CA LYS A 55 -3.37 -14.70 -6.08
C LYS A 55 -3.23 -15.43 -4.75
N LYS A 56 -2.00 -15.60 -4.23
CA LYS A 56 -1.74 -16.15 -2.90
C LYS A 56 -2.39 -15.33 -1.78
N HIS A 57 -2.21 -14.01 -1.80
CA HIS A 57 -2.79 -13.14 -0.78
C HIS A 57 -4.32 -12.97 -0.92
N LEU A 58 -4.85 -13.06 -2.14
CA LEU A 58 -6.31 -13.07 -2.38
C LEU A 58 -6.96 -14.38 -1.89
N LYS A 59 -6.30 -15.52 -2.10
CA LYS A 59 -6.72 -16.82 -1.53
C LYS A 59 -6.73 -16.79 -0.01
N THR A 60 -5.72 -16.20 0.64
CA THR A 60 -5.72 -16.05 2.11
C THR A 60 -6.81 -15.13 2.65
N LEU A 61 -7.41 -14.29 1.79
CA LEU A 61 -8.49 -13.38 2.14
C LEU A 61 -9.88 -13.95 1.78
N GLY A 62 -9.96 -15.17 1.24
CA GLY A 62 -11.23 -15.81 0.84
C GLY A 62 -11.92 -15.13 -0.35
N LEU A 63 -11.17 -14.37 -1.15
CA LEU A 63 -11.70 -13.62 -2.31
C LEU A 63 -11.45 -14.34 -3.65
N ALA A 64 -11.12 -15.62 -3.63
CA ALA A 64 -10.76 -16.43 -4.79
C ALA A 64 -11.36 -17.82 -4.71
#